data_AF-A0A0S8H257-F1
#
_entry.id   AF-A0A0S8H257-F1
#
_cell.length_a   1.000
_cell.length_b   1.000
_cell.length_c   1.000
_cell.angle_alpha   90.00
_cell.angle_beta   90.00
_cell.angle_gamma   90.00
#
_symmetry.space_group_name_H-M   'P 1'
#
loop_
_entity.id
_entity.type
_entity.pdbx_description
1 polymer ?
#
loop_
_entity_poly.entity_id
_entity_poly.type
_entity_poly.pdbx_seq_one_letter_code
_entity_poly.pdbx_strand_id
1 'polypeptide(L)'
;MVEELFGPVLTIYVYDDHKWEETLDLLDQTSPYSLTGSLFARDRYIIESATRKLTNAAGNYYINDKPTGAIVGQQPFGGARASGTNDKAGSYLNLLRWVSPRTIKERFIPPVDYRYPYMLEE
;
A
#
# COMPACT_ATOMS: atom_id res chain seq x y z
N MET A 1 -0.43 23.48 2.53
CA MET A 1 0.38 22.34 3.01
C MET A 1 0.36 21.20 1.99
N VAL A 2 0.62 21.49 0.71
CA VAL A 2 0.40 20.51 -0.38
C VAL A 2 1.61 20.30 -1.28
N GLU A 3 2.53 21.27 -1.30
CA GLU A 3 3.73 21.24 -2.12
C GLU A 3 4.87 20.52 -1.38
N GLU A 4 5.62 19.71 -2.13
CA GLU A 4 6.81 19.04 -1.63
C GLU A 4 8.01 19.99 -1.74
N LEU A 5 8.56 20.40 -0.59
CA LEU A 5 9.60 21.44 -0.52
C LEU A 5 11.04 20.91 -0.54
N PHE A 6 11.26 19.62 -0.23
CA PHE A 6 12.60 18.97 -0.17
C PHE A 6 13.67 19.75 0.62
N GLY A 7 13.27 20.37 1.73
CA GLY A 7 14.17 21.11 2.63
C GLY A 7 13.76 20.97 4.10
N PRO A 8 14.54 21.53 5.04
CA PRO A 8 14.29 21.45 6.48
C PRO A 8 13.15 22.40 6.92
N VAL A 9 11.98 22.28 6.31
CA VAL A 9 10.80 23.12 6.55
C VAL A 9 9.67 22.26 7.10
N LEU A 10 9.18 22.59 8.30
CA LEU A 10 8.05 21.91 8.93
C LEU A 10 6.88 22.88 9.07
N THR A 11 5.70 22.49 8.58
CA THR A 11 4.45 23.22 8.83
C THR A 11 3.66 22.52 9.93
N ILE A 12 3.10 23.28 10.86
CA ILE A 12 2.26 22.77 11.94
C ILE A 12 0.84 23.32 11.76
N TYR A 13 -0.15 22.43 11.82
CA TYR A 13 -1.56 22.77 11.87
C TYR A 13 -2.15 22.26 13.18
N VAL A 14 -2.80 23.15 13.93
CA VAL A 14 -3.46 22.85 15.21
C VAL A 14 -4.96 22.76 14.95
N TYR A 15 -5.60 21.72 15.47
CA TYR A 15 -7.03 21.47 15.37
C TYR A 15 -7.63 21.31 16.76
N ASP A 16 -8.94 21.58 16.92
CA ASP A 16 -9.66 21.34 18.16
C ASP A 16 -9.90 19.84 18.36
N ASP A 17 -9.70 19.30 19.57
CA ASP A 17 -9.85 17.86 19.86
C ASP A 17 -11.21 17.27 19.39
N HIS A 18 -12.29 18.05 19.50
CA HIS A 18 -13.63 17.65 19.06
C HIS A 18 -13.79 17.54 17.53
N LYS A 19 -12.83 18.05 16.75
CA LYS A 19 -12.77 17.97 15.29
C LYS A 19 -11.85 16.86 14.80
N TRP A 20 -11.53 15.88 15.65
CA TRP A 20 -10.69 14.73 15.29
C TRP A 20 -11.09 14.08 13.96
N GLU A 21 -12.36 13.74 13.81
CA GLU A 21 -12.85 13.05 12.61
C GLU A 21 -12.74 13.90 11.34
N GLU A 22 -13.11 15.18 11.43
CA GLU A 22 -12.95 16.15 10.33
C GLU A 22 -11.47 16.33 9.95
N THR A 23 -10.58 16.30 10.94
CA THR A 23 -9.14 16.42 10.73
C THR A 23 -8.56 15.21 10.02
N LEU A 24 -9.08 13.99 10.30
CA LEU A 24 -8.70 12.80 9.55
C LEU A 24 -9.16 12.88 8.08
N ASP A 25 -10.36 13.41 7.82
CA ASP A 25 -10.84 13.65 6.45
C ASP A 25 -9.97 14.68 5.73
N LEU A 26 -9.58 15.75 6.44
CA LEU A 26 -8.67 16.75 5.91
C LEU A 26 -7.30 16.14 5.57
N LEU A 27 -6.73 15.30 6.44
CA LEU A 27 -5.45 14.63 6.18
C LEU A 27 -5.50 13.74 4.94
N ASP A 28 -6.61 13.00 4.74
CA ASP A 28 -6.78 12.14 3.58
C ASP A 28 -6.89 12.93 2.27
N GLN A 29 -7.52 14.12 2.30
CA GLN A 29 -7.87 14.88 1.09
C GLN A 29 -6.87 15.99 0.73
N THR A 30 -6.10 16.51 1.68
CA THR A 30 -5.28 17.71 1.48
C THR A 30 -4.16 17.49 0.46
N SER A 31 -3.49 16.35 0.50
CA SER A 31 -2.30 16.08 -0.32
C SER A 31 -2.61 15.16 -1.49
N PRO A 32 -2.11 15.46 -2.71
CA PRO A 32 -2.17 14.50 -3.82
C PRO A 32 -1.20 13.32 -3.61
N TYR A 33 -0.29 13.40 -2.65
CA TYR A 33 0.72 12.39 -2.35
C TYR A 33 0.26 11.47 -1.21
N SER A 34 0.75 10.22 -1.21
CA SER A 34 0.47 9.23 -0.16
C SER A 34 1.68 8.34 0.11
N LEU A 35 2.86 8.93 0.28
CA LEU A 35 4.10 8.16 0.45
C LEU A 35 4.21 7.57 1.87
N THR A 36 4.33 8.44 2.87
CA THR A 36 4.48 8.04 4.28
C THR A 36 3.59 8.86 5.19
N GLY A 37 3.09 8.27 6.27
CA GLY A 37 2.35 8.96 7.31
C GLY A 37 2.53 8.31 8.67
N SER A 38 2.34 9.05 9.75
CA SER A 38 2.44 8.52 11.10
C SER A 38 1.33 9.02 12.01
N LEU A 39 0.84 8.13 12.88
CA LEU A 39 -0.06 8.43 13.97
C LEU A 39 0.64 8.20 15.30
N PHE A 40 0.61 9.20 16.18
CA PHE A 40 1.04 9.08 17.56
C PHE A 40 -0.18 9.03 18.47
N ALA A 41 -0.48 7.86 19.01
CA ALA A 41 -1.63 7.63 19.89
C ALA A 41 -1.38 6.41 20.78
N ARG A 42 -1.99 6.39 21.96
CA ARG A 42 -1.98 5.22 22.86
C ARG A 42 -3.32 4.50 22.94
N ASP A 43 -4.41 5.22 22.67
CA ASP A 43 -5.75 4.65 22.62
C ASP A 43 -5.90 3.74 21.40
N ARG A 44 -6.28 2.48 21.64
CA ARG A 44 -6.42 1.45 20.61
C ARG A 44 -7.59 1.71 19.66
N TYR A 45 -8.68 2.30 20.14
CA TYR A 45 -9.83 2.65 19.31
C TYR A 45 -9.50 3.79 18.36
N ILE A 46 -8.73 4.78 18.83
CA ILE A 46 -8.21 5.87 17.99
C ILE A 46 -7.26 5.32 16.92
N ILE A 47 -6.31 4.47 17.31
CA ILE A 47 -5.38 3.82 16.36
C ILE A 47 -6.16 3.05 15.30
N GLU A 48 -7.12 2.22 15.70
CA GLU A 48 -7.90 1.43 14.76
C GLU A 48 -8.74 2.30 13.82
N SER A 49 -9.46 3.29 14.35
CA SER A 49 -10.30 4.20 13.54
C SER A 49 -9.46 4.96 12.52
N ALA A 50 -8.36 5.59 12.96
CA ALA A 50 -7.49 6.35 12.08
C ALA A 50 -6.75 5.48 11.05
N THR A 51 -6.31 4.28 11.45
CA THR A 51 -5.66 3.33 10.50
C THR A 51 -6.63 2.97 9.37
N ARG A 52 -7.91 2.72 9.70
CA ARG A 52 -8.93 2.43 8.68
C ARG A 52 -9.19 3.65 7.80
N LYS A 53 -9.41 4.82 8.41
CA LYS A 53 -9.74 6.06 7.69
C LYS A 53 -8.62 6.54 6.77
N LEU A 54 -7.36 6.36 7.18
CA LEU A 54 -6.17 6.77 6.43
C LEU A 54 -5.52 5.65 5.59
N THR A 55 -6.23 4.56 5.33
CA THR A 55 -5.71 3.37 4.62
C THR A 55 -5.02 3.72 3.30
N ASN A 56 -5.55 4.70 2.55
CA ASN A 56 -5.01 5.12 1.26
C ASN A 56 -4.21 6.43 1.32
N ALA A 57 -4.06 7.05 2.49
CA ALA A 57 -3.35 8.30 2.68
C ALA A 57 -1.83 8.10 2.84
N ALA A 58 -1.38 6.87 3.12
CA ALA A 58 0.03 6.54 3.20
C ALA A 58 0.28 5.09 2.79
N GLY A 59 1.20 4.86 1.84
CA GLY A 59 1.66 3.51 1.51
C GLY A 59 2.57 2.90 2.57
N ASN A 60 3.32 3.73 3.29
CA ASN A 60 4.06 3.34 4.50
C ASN A 60 3.50 4.11 5.70
N TYR A 61 2.66 3.44 6.48
CA TYR A 61 1.99 3.99 7.65
C TYR A 61 2.67 3.52 8.95
N TYR A 62 2.94 4.45 9.84
CA TYR A 62 3.65 4.20 11.09
C TYR A 62 2.76 4.55 12.29
N ILE A 63 2.90 3.80 13.38
CA ILE A 63 2.20 4.07 14.64
C ILE A 63 3.26 4.23 15.72
N ASN A 64 3.27 5.40 16.37
CA ASN A 64 4.22 5.78 17.41
C ASN A 64 5.70 5.70 16.97
N ASP A 65 5.96 5.95 15.69
CA ASP A 65 7.31 6.07 15.14
C ASP A 65 7.35 7.16 14.06
N LYS A 66 8.52 7.72 13.80
CA LYS A 66 8.71 8.72 12.75
C LYS A 66 8.45 8.10 11.36
N PRO A 67 7.86 8.82 10.39
CA PRO A 67 7.51 8.28 9.09
C PRO A 67 8.69 8.18 8.11
N THR A 68 9.89 7.85 8.60
CA THR A 68 11.12 7.80 7.80
C THR A 68 12.00 6.61 8.19
N GLY A 69 12.92 6.21 7.30
CA GLY A 69 13.94 5.20 7.61
C GLY A 69 13.44 3.76 7.49
N ALA A 70 12.66 3.48 6.44
CA ALA A 70 12.29 2.11 6.09
C ALA A 70 13.53 1.23 5.88
N ILE A 71 13.52 0.02 6.44
CA ILE A 71 14.61 -0.94 6.37
C ILE A 71 14.25 -2.03 5.36
N VAL A 72 15.18 -2.35 4.45
CA VAL A 72 15.02 -3.41 3.45
C VAL A 72 14.66 -4.74 4.13
N GLY A 73 13.63 -5.42 3.62
CA GLY A 73 13.14 -6.68 4.17
C GLY A 73 12.25 -6.55 5.41
N GLN A 74 12.09 -5.35 6.00
CA GLN A 74 11.18 -5.12 7.13
C GLN A 74 9.99 -4.26 6.74
N GLN A 75 10.22 -3.09 6.13
CA GLN A 75 9.15 -2.20 5.67
C GLN A 75 9.35 -1.89 4.18
N PRO A 76 8.91 -2.78 3.26
CA PRO A 76 8.94 -2.48 1.82
C PRO A 76 8.33 -1.10 1.54
N PHE A 77 9.06 -0.30 0.77
CA PHE A 77 8.80 1.13 0.68
C PHE A 77 8.07 1.50 -0.61
N GLY A 78 7.06 2.36 -0.50
CA GLY A 78 6.33 2.91 -1.63
C GLY A 78 4.94 3.42 -1.24
N GLY A 79 4.40 4.30 -2.06
CA GLY A 79 3.05 4.83 -1.93
C GLY A 79 2.37 5.00 -3.29
N ALA A 80 1.06 5.20 -3.27
CA ALA A 80 0.22 5.37 -4.46
C ALA A 80 -0.11 6.86 -4.67
N ARG A 81 -1.24 7.16 -5.33
CA ARG A 81 -1.63 8.51 -5.75
C ARG A 81 -0.51 9.16 -6.58
N ALA A 82 -0.20 10.43 -6.36
CA ALA A 82 0.92 11.10 -7.03
C ALA A 82 2.31 10.62 -6.55
N SER A 83 2.41 9.69 -5.58
CA SER A 83 3.68 9.15 -5.09
C SER A 83 4.24 7.99 -5.91
N GLY A 84 3.52 7.51 -6.94
CA GLY A 84 4.01 6.55 -7.91
C GLY A 84 3.20 5.25 -7.97
N THR A 85 3.84 4.19 -8.50
CA THR A 85 3.21 2.90 -8.82
C THR A 85 3.10 1.94 -7.64
N ASN A 86 3.70 2.28 -6.49
CA ASN A 86 3.70 1.46 -5.28
C ASN A 86 4.20 0.01 -5.48
N ASP A 87 5.24 -0.20 -6.30
CA ASP A 87 5.81 -1.54 -6.55
C ASP A 87 6.59 -2.13 -5.35
N LYS A 88 6.56 -1.46 -4.19
CA LYS A 88 7.16 -1.87 -2.91
C LYS A 88 8.63 -2.32 -3.03
N ALA A 89 9.48 -1.37 -3.38
CA ALA A 89 10.94 -1.56 -3.40
C ALA A 89 11.44 -2.07 -2.03
N GLY A 90 12.44 -2.97 -2.06
CA GLY A 90 12.88 -3.71 -0.88
C GLY A 90 12.08 -4.99 -0.60
N SER A 91 11.22 -5.42 -1.53
CA SER A 91 10.52 -6.71 -1.51
C SER A 91 10.58 -7.44 -2.87
N TYR A 92 10.16 -8.70 -2.89
CA TYR A 92 10.07 -9.48 -4.13
C TYR A 92 9.07 -8.92 -5.14
N LEU A 93 8.08 -8.14 -4.70
CA LEU A 93 7.06 -7.54 -5.59
C LEU A 93 7.71 -6.63 -6.63
N ASN A 94 8.73 -5.86 -6.24
CA ASN A 94 9.47 -5.03 -7.17
C ASN A 94 10.23 -5.86 -8.20
N LEU A 95 10.81 -7.00 -7.79
CA LEU A 95 11.53 -7.90 -8.69
C LEU A 95 10.61 -8.47 -9.79
N LEU A 96 9.34 -8.72 -9.46
CA LEU A 96 8.36 -9.21 -10.42
C LEU A 96 8.04 -8.22 -11.54
N ARG A 97 8.33 -6.91 -11.37
CA ARG A 97 8.16 -5.91 -12.43
C ARG A 97 9.16 -6.06 -13.56
N TRP A 98 10.29 -6.74 -13.30
CA TRP A 98 11.42 -6.85 -14.23
C TRP A 98 11.53 -8.22 -14.90
N VAL A 99 10.54 -9.10 -14.71
CA VAL A 99 10.52 -10.45 -15.29
C VAL A 99 9.24 -10.68 -16.10
N SER A 100 9.33 -11.51 -17.13
CA SER A 100 8.18 -12.00 -17.89
C SER A 100 8.08 -13.52 -17.69
N PRO A 101 7.22 -13.99 -16.76
CA PRO A 101 7.18 -15.40 -16.40
C PRO A 101 6.61 -16.25 -17.53
N ARG A 102 7.18 -17.46 -17.71
CA ARG A 102 6.70 -18.48 -18.65
C ARG A 102 6.42 -19.78 -17.89
N THR A 103 5.24 -20.34 -18.09
CA THR A 103 4.88 -21.67 -17.61
C THR A 103 5.06 -22.70 -18.72
N ILE A 104 5.63 -23.85 -18.40
CA ILE A 104 5.78 -24.98 -19.33
C ILE A 104 5.09 -26.19 -18.71
N LYS A 105 4.24 -26.85 -19.48
CA LYS A 105 3.62 -28.12 -19.10
C LYS A 105 3.98 -29.16 -20.14
N GLU A 106 4.56 -30.26 -19.67
CA GLU A 106 4.75 -31.46 -20.47
C GLU A 106 3.77 -32.54 -20.00
N ARG A 107 3.13 -33.23 -20.95
CA ARG A 107 2.26 -34.37 -20.66
C ARG A 107 2.86 -35.59 -21.34
N PHE A 108 3.46 -36.49 -20.55
CA PHE A 108 4.15 -37.67 -21.08
C PHE A 108 3.23 -38.64 -21.84
N ILE A 109 1.95 -38.67 -21.48
CA ILE A 109 0.93 -39.47 -22.16
C ILE A 109 -0.19 -38.52 -22.63
N PRO A 110 -0.08 -37.92 -23.83
CA PRO A 110 -1.10 -37.01 -24.35
C PRO A 110 -2.43 -37.76 -24.62
N PRO A 111 -3.57 -37.07 -24.54
CA PRO A 111 -4.84 -37.68 -24.91
C PRO A 111 -4.82 -37.98 -26.42
N VAL A 112 -5.26 -39.18 -26.79
CA VAL A 112 -5.39 -39.60 -28.20
C VAL A 112 -6.81 -39.42 -28.73
N ASP A 113 -7.76 -39.12 -27.86
CA ASP A 113 -9.16 -38.81 -28.19
C ASP A 113 -9.54 -37.46 -27.56
N TYR A 114 -10.28 -36.65 -28.31
CA TYR A 114 -10.77 -35.34 -27.88
C TYR A 114 -12.07 -35.42 -27.09
N ARG A 115 -12.79 -36.53 -27.20
CA ARG A 115 -14.11 -36.74 -26.58
C ARG A 115 -13.95 -36.94 -25.08
N TYR A 116 -14.90 -36.39 -24.34
CA TYR A 116 -15.02 -36.59 -22.89
C TYR A 116 -16.04 -37.69 -22.60
N PRO A 117 -15.96 -38.39 -21.45
CA PRO A 117 -16.83 -39.52 -21.15
C PRO A 117 -18.34 -39.26 -21.27
N TYR A 118 -18.82 -38.05 -20.99
CA TYR A 118 -20.24 -37.69 -21.08
C TYR A 118 -20.76 -37.54 -22.53
N MET A 119 -19.87 -37.50 -23.52
CA MET A 119 -20.22 -37.39 -24.94
C MET A 119 -20.48 -38.75 -25.59
N LEU A 120 -20.23 -39.83 -24.85
CA LEU A 120 -20.52 -41.19 -25.28
C LEU A 120 -21.94 -41.48 -24.79
N GLU A 121 -22.92 -41.50 -25.70
CA GLU A 121 -24.24 -42.11 -25.44
C GLU A 121 -24.03 -43.60 -25.13
N GLU A 122 -24.81 -44.17 -24.20
CA GLU A 122 -24.83 -45.62 -23.90
C GLU A 122 -25.29 -46.45 -25.10
#